data_AF-A0A2A4SMY9-F1
#
_entry.id   AF-A0A2A4SMY9-F1
#
_cell.length_a   1.000
_cell.length_b   1.000
_cell.length_c   1.000
_cell.angle_alpha   90.00
_cell.angle_beta   90.00
_cell.angle_gamma   90.00
#
_symmetry.space_group_name_H-M   'P 1'
#
loop_
_entity.id
_entity.type
_entity.pdbx_description
1 polymer ?
#
loop_
_entity_poly.entity_id
_entity_poly.type
_entity_poly.pdbx_seq_one_letter_code
_entity_poly.pdbx_strand_id
1 'polypeptide(L)'
;MNFFHTLYSYNEDFDFFDDSLPDNYSLAFGDQLSRARKLLKKRSRGQINYIIESLDWMLKEGDKILFEHINKKTDIEGEAFHDRVKSLKSYSEAFDITNQENLPNATWTDYFATLSLVTILEALHPDNFPDQSIDHSYPMEAMEAVCIAEFYNETAELNKNDSRKSGKAGGNTRAHPFEALKVIVLTFYRDTPRYQNPNLSNKQAAKLLLKEESLKNQITKILTSEPEQIQETIAKWIGNYKYGKYKNLGL
;
A
#
# COMPACT_ATOMS: atom_id res chain seq x y z
N MET A 1 -7.58 10.56 39.32
CA MET A 1 -7.52 9.21 38.73
C MET A 1 -6.24 9.14 37.92
N ASN A 2 -5.42 8.11 38.13
CA ASN A 2 -4.28 7.83 37.24
C ASN A 2 -4.85 7.11 36.02
N PHE A 3 -4.86 7.78 34.86
CA PHE A 3 -5.41 7.28 33.60
C PHE A 3 -4.27 6.83 32.68
N PHE A 4 -3.48 5.86 33.12
CA PHE A 4 -2.42 5.30 32.28
C PHE A 4 -2.78 3.86 31.93
N HIS A 5 -3.20 3.62 30.69
CA HIS A 5 -3.28 2.26 30.18
C HIS A 5 -1.89 1.64 30.16
N THR A 6 -1.75 0.47 30.77
CA THR A 6 -0.52 -0.31 30.73
C THR A 6 -0.85 -1.68 30.13
N LEU A 7 -0.15 -2.08 29.08
CA LEU A 7 -0.15 -3.47 28.63
C LEU A 7 0.75 -4.24 29.59
N TYR A 8 0.20 -5.20 30.34
CA TYR A 8 1.02 -5.98 31.28
C TYR A 8 1.83 -7.05 30.54
N SER A 9 2.93 -7.49 31.17
CA SER A 9 3.91 -8.39 30.58
C SER A 9 3.30 -9.75 30.18
N TYR A 10 3.55 -10.13 28.93
CA TYR A 10 3.15 -11.39 28.29
C TYR A 10 3.62 -12.64 29.06
N ASN A 11 2.76 -13.64 29.17
CA ASN A 11 3.08 -15.00 29.64
C ASN A 11 2.67 -16.02 28.56
N GLU A 12 3.50 -17.06 28.37
CA GLU A 12 3.74 -17.82 27.13
C GLU A 12 2.65 -18.83 26.69
N ASP A 13 1.46 -18.87 27.30
CA ASP A 13 0.54 -20.01 27.12
C ASP A 13 -0.45 -19.90 25.93
N PHE A 14 -0.39 -18.84 25.11
CA PHE A 14 -1.21 -18.69 23.89
C PHE A 14 -0.43 -18.08 22.73
N ASP A 15 -0.35 -18.81 21.62
CA ASP A 15 0.19 -18.37 20.34
C ASP A 15 -0.88 -17.65 19.51
N PHE A 16 -0.70 -16.33 19.40
CA PHE A 16 -1.53 -15.43 18.61
C PHE A 16 -1.72 -15.84 17.15
N PHE A 17 -0.82 -16.62 16.57
CA PHE A 17 -0.88 -17.02 15.16
C PHE A 17 -1.59 -18.36 14.96
N ASP A 18 -1.32 -19.30 15.85
CA ASP A 18 -1.56 -20.71 15.56
C ASP A 18 -2.59 -21.35 16.52
N ASP A 19 -2.76 -20.82 17.74
CA ASP A 19 -3.60 -21.48 18.74
C ASP A 19 -5.10 -21.26 18.50
N SER A 20 -5.92 -22.25 18.85
CA SER A 20 -7.37 -22.11 18.87
C SER A 20 -7.83 -21.51 20.20
N LEU A 21 -8.87 -20.67 20.16
CA LEU A 21 -9.52 -20.21 21.39
C LEU A 21 -10.23 -21.38 22.08
N PRO A 22 -10.28 -21.41 23.42
CA PRO A 22 -11.17 -22.31 24.13
C PRO A 22 -12.64 -22.07 23.73
N ASP A 23 -13.48 -23.11 23.81
CA ASP A 23 -14.86 -23.08 23.29
C ASP A 23 -15.71 -21.91 23.82
N ASN A 24 -15.55 -21.56 25.10
CA ASN A 24 -16.26 -20.45 25.75
C ASN A 24 -15.82 -19.06 25.25
N TYR A 25 -14.61 -18.94 24.71
CA TYR A 25 -14.08 -17.69 24.14
C TYR A 25 -14.25 -17.63 22.62
N SER A 26 -14.37 -18.78 21.96
CA SER A 26 -14.57 -18.87 20.51
C SER A 26 -15.80 -18.08 20.02
N LEU A 27 -16.90 -18.08 20.78
CA LEU A 27 -18.10 -17.33 20.42
C LEU A 27 -17.93 -15.81 20.59
N ALA A 28 -17.13 -15.38 21.57
CA ALA A 28 -16.93 -13.96 21.89
C ALA A 28 -15.83 -13.30 21.06
N PHE A 29 -14.77 -14.05 20.72
CA PHE A 29 -13.53 -13.53 20.14
C PHE A 29 -13.10 -14.21 18.84
N GLY A 30 -13.77 -15.28 18.40
CA GLY A 30 -13.36 -16.06 17.24
C GLY A 30 -13.31 -15.26 15.94
N ASP A 31 -14.27 -14.36 15.72
CA ASP A 31 -14.30 -13.49 14.54
C ASP A 31 -13.14 -12.48 14.58
N GLN A 32 -12.97 -11.81 15.72
CA GLN A 32 -11.95 -10.81 15.95
C GLN A 32 -10.54 -11.40 15.78
N LEU A 33 -10.29 -12.57 16.38
CA LEU A 33 -9.02 -13.29 16.26
C LEU A 33 -8.72 -13.65 14.80
N SER A 34 -9.70 -14.23 14.10
CA SER A 34 -9.54 -14.64 12.69
C SER A 34 -9.21 -13.45 11.78
N ARG A 35 -9.92 -12.32 11.98
CA ARG A 35 -9.72 -11.09 11.20
C ARG A 35 -8.37 -10.44 11.51
N ALA A 36 -7.99 -10.35 12.78
CA ALA A 36 -6.68 -9.84 13.19
C ALA A 36 -5.54 -10.68 12.60
N ARG A 37 -5.61 -12.02 12.70
CA ARG A 37 -4.66 -12.95 12.07
C ARG A 37 -4.54 -12.74 10.56
N LYS A 38 -5.67 -12.59 9.87
CA LYS A 38 -5.70 -12.36 8.42
C LYS A 38 -4.97 -11.07 8.02
N LEU A 39 -5.12 -10.00 8.79
CA LEU A 39 -4.44 -8.73 8.57
C LEU A 39 -2.93 -8.86 8.85
N LEU A 40 -2.58 -9.57 9.91
CA LEU A 40 -1.20 -9.72 10.41
C LEU A 40 -0.41 -10.85 9.75
N LYS A 41 -1.00 -11.62 8.82
CA LYS A 41 -0.39 -12.79 8.18
C LYS A 41 0.98 -12.58 7.51
N LYS A 42 1.35 -11.32 7.24
CA LYS A 42 2.64 -10.96 6.62
C LYS A 42 3.70 -10.55 7.65
N ARG A 43 3.31 -10.40 8.91
CA ARG A 43 4.20 -10.02 10.01
C ARG A 43 4.76 -11.28 10.67
N SER A 44 6.03 -11.21 11.06
CA SER A 44 6.67 -12.26 11.86
C SER A 44 6.30 -12.12 13.33
N ARG A 45 6.47 -13.19 14.11
CA ARG A 45 6.34 -13.16 15.58
C ARG A 45 7.14 -12.03 16.22
N GLY A 46 8.41 -11.87 15.84
CA GLY A 46 9.27 -10.81 16.34
C GLY A 46 8.75 -9.39 16.02
N GLN A 47 8.12 -9.21 14.86
CA GLN A 47 7.48 -7.93 14.52
C GLN A 47 6.24 -7.66 15.35
N ILE A 48 5.41 -8.68 15.61
CA ILE A 48 4.24 -8.52 16.48
C ILE A 48 4.66 -8.23 17.92
N ASN A 49 5.67 -8.92 18.44
CA ASN A 49 6.19 -8.64 19.79
C ASN A 49 6.71 -7.21 19.89
N TYR A 50 7.44 -6.73 18.88
CA TYR A 50 7.87 -5.32 18.82
C TYR A 50 6.68 -4.35 18.82
N ILE A 51 5.59 -4.68 18.12
CA ILE A 51 4.36 -3.86 18.14
C ILE A 51 3.74 -3.88 19.54
N ILE A 52 3.65 -5.03 20.21
CA ILE A 52 3.11 -5.14 21.58
C ILE A 52 3.91 -4.26 22.54
N GLU A 53 5.24 -4.34 22.51
CA GLU A 53 6.12 -3.49 23.34
C GLU A 53 5.91 -2.00 23.04
N SER A 54 5.73 -1.66 21.77
CA SER A 54 5.49 -0.28 21.34
C SER A 54 4.10 0.23 21.73
N LEU A 55 3.09 -0.63 21.73
CA LEU A 55 1.70 -0.28 22.05
C LEU A 55 1.56 0.26 23.47
N ASP A 56 2.28 -0.28 24.45
CA ASP A 56 2.22 0.22 25.83
C ASP A 56 2.59 1.71 25.92
N TRP A 57 3.68 2.09 25.25
CA TRP A 57 4.09 3.48 25.16
C TRP A 57 3.12 4.34 24.35
N MET A 58 2.67 3.84 23.19
CA MET A 58 1.74 4.57 22.32
C MET A 58 0.39 4.82 22.99
N LEU A 59 -0.11 3.88 23.78
CA LEU A 59 -1.35 4.03 24.55
C LEU A 59 -1.19 5.10 25.64
N LYS A 60 -0.07 5.12 26.35
CA LYS A 60 0.23 6.15 27.36
C LYS A 60 0.32 7.55 26.77
N GLU A 61 0.92 7.70 25.58
CA GLU A 61 0.95 8.99 24.89
C GLU A 61 -0.41 9.35 24.27
N GLY A 62 -1.11 8.35 23.72
CA GLY A 62 -2.47 8.50 23.19
C GLY A 62 -3.48 8.93 24.24
N ASP A 63 -3.39 8.41 25.46
CA ASP A 63 -4.23 8.80 26.61
C ASP A 63 -4.09 10.28 26.94
N LYS A 64 -2.87 10.82 26.90
CA LYS A 64 -2.63 12.25 27.15
C LYS A 64 -3.34 13.11 26.09
N ILE A 65 -3.23 12.72 24.82
CA ILE A 65 -3.88 13.42 23.70
C ILE A 65 -5.40 13.30 23.80
N LEU A 66 -5.90 12.08 24.07
CA LEU A 66 -7.33 11.80 24.21
C LEU A 66 -7.92 12.57 25.38
N PHE A 67 -7.22 12.67 26.51
CA PHE A 67 -7.64 13.45 27.67
C PHE A 67 -7.85 14.93 27.32
N GLU A 68 -6.97 15.54 26.53
CA GLU A 68 -7.15 16.91 26.05
C GLU A 68 -8.39 17.05 25.13
N HIS A 69 -8.67 16.04 24.31
CA HIS A 69 -9.84 16.01 23.43
C HIS A 69 -11.14 15.80 24.22
N ILE A 70 -11.13 14.90 25.20
CA ILE A 70 -12.26 14.57 26.05
C ILE A 70 -12.62 15.74 26.95
N ASN A 71 -11.67 16.45 27.55
CA ASN A 71 -11.98 17.62 28.37
C ASN A 71 -12.72 18.69 27.54
N LYS A 72 -12.29 18.95 26.31
CA LYS A 72 -12.98 19.87 25.39
C LYS A 72 -14.38 19.40 25.00
N LYS A 73 -14.58 18.08 24.89
CA LYS A 73 -15.84 17.49 24.40
C LYS A 73 -16.86 17.27 25.52
N THR A 74 -16.41 16.92 26.71
CA THR A 74 -17.25 16.73 27.91
C THR A 74 -17.89 18.04 28.34
N ASP A 75 -17.19 19.17 28.17
CA ASP A 75 -17.73 20.52 28.37
C ASP A 75 -18.94 20.82 27.46
N ILE A 76 -19.10 20.09 26.35
CA ILE A 76 -20.14 20.30 25.33
C ILE A 76 -21.24 19.22 25.42
N GLU A 77 -20.86 17.95 25.59
CA GLU A 77 -21.75 16.80 25.43
C GLU A 77 -22.07 16.07 26.75
N GLY A 78 -21.41 16.43 27.86
CA GLY A 78 -21.66 15.87 29.19
C GLY A 78 -21.07 14.47 29.45
N GLU A 79 -20.79 13.69 28.40
CA GLU A 79 -20.16 12.37 28.48
C GLU A 79 -19.18 12.13 27.33
N ALA A 80 -18.12 11.35 27.58
CA ALA A 80 -17.19 10.89 26.56
C ALA A 80 -16.66 9.49 26.90
N PHE A 81 -16.73 8.58 25.93
CA PHE A 81 -16.18 7.23 26.06
C PHE A 81 -14.65 7.28 25.95
N HIS A 82 -13.97 6.57 26.85
CA HIS A 82 -12.51 6.46 26.91
C HIS A 82 -12.14 4.97 26.96
N ASP A 83 -11.46 4.49 25.92
CA ASP A 83 -10.89 3.15 25.84
C ASP A 83 -9.56 3.19 25.06
N ARG A 84 -8.79 2.10 25.13
CA ARG A 84 -7.46 2.04 24.47
C ARG A 84 -7.54 2.18 22.96
N VAL A 85 -8.66 1.78 22.34
CA VAL A 85 -8.87 1.91 20.90
C VAL A 85 -9.00 3.38 20.52
N LYS A 86 -9.73 4.18 21.32
CA LYS A 86 -9.79 5.64 21.14
C LYS A 86 -8.44 6.29 21.38
N SER A 87 -7.71 5.87 22.42
CA SER A 87 -6.39 6.44 22.73
C SER A 87 -5.39 6.18 21.61
N LEU A 88 -5.33 4.95 21.12
CA LEU A 88 -4.48 4.60 19.97
C LEU A 88 -4.93 5.34 18.70
N LYS A 89 -6.23 5.54 18.49
CA LYS A 89 -6.75 6.32 17.37
C LYS A 89 -6.33 7.77 17.43
N SER A 90 -6.51 8.44 18.56
CA SER A 90 -6.05 9.82 18.75
C SER A 90 -4.55 9.96 18.53
N TYR A 91 -3.77 8.99 19.02
CA TYR A 91 -2.34 8.95 18.76
C TYR A 91 -2.00 8.76 17.27
N SER A 92 -2.74 7.90 16.58
CA SER A 92 -2.50 7.60 15.16
C SER A 92 -2.70 8.78 14.22
N GLU A 93 -3.53 9.74 14.61
CA GLU A 93 -3.76 10.98 13.87
C GLU A 93 -2.61 11.98 14.08
N ALA A 94 -1.85 11.85 15.16
CA ALA A 94 -0.80 12.79 15.57
C ALA A 94 0.63 12.29 15.29
N PHE A 95 0.82 11.00 14.99
CA PHE A 95 2.14 10.38 14.90
C PHE A 95 2.38 9.64 13.58
N ASP A 96 3.60 9.73 13.05
CA ASP A 96 4.02 9.02 11.84
C ASP A 96 4.88 7.79 12.20
N ILE A 97 4.38 6.61 11.86
CA ILE A 97 5.04 5.31 12.12
C ILE A 97 5.84 4.76 10.93
N THR A 98 5.89 5.47 9.80
CA THR A 98 6.41 4.91 8.54
C THR A 98 7.91 4.58 8.55
N ASN A 99 8.69 5.18 9.45
CA ASN A 99 10.16 5.05 9.51
C ASN A 99 10.64 4.37 10.81
N GLN A 100 10.25 3.11 11.02
CA GLN A 100 10.72 2.31 12.16
C GLN A 100 11.77 1.27 11.71
N GLU A 101 12.94 1.28 12.35
CA GLU A 101 14.06 0.38 12.03
C GLU A 101 13.68 -1.10 12.22
N ASN A 102 13.00 -1.43 13.31
CA ASN A 102 12.62 -2.80 13.66
C ASN A 102 11.29 -3.26 13.05
N LEU A 103 10.54 -2.34 12.42
CA LEU A 103 9.26 -2.62 11.80
C LEU A 103 9.14 -1.90 10.44
N PRO A 104 9.85 -2.39 9.41
CA PRO A 104 9.82 -1.76 8.10
C PRO A 104 8.41 -1.78 7.51
N ASN A 105 8.02 -0.65 6.91
CA ASN A 105 6.69 -0.42 6.36
C ASN A 105 5.58 -0.66 7.39
N ALA A 106 5.78 -0.23 8.63
CA ALA A 106 4.73 -0.28 9.65
C ALA A 106 3.47 0.47 9.18
N THR A 107 2.30 -0.07 9.50
CA THR A 107 1.00 0.54 9.19
C THR A 107 0.12 0.53 10.42
N TRP A 108 -0.82 1.47 10.51
CA TRP A 108 -1.75 1.52 11.63
C TRP A 108 -2.64 0.27 11.68
N THR A 109 -2.89 -0.38 10.54
CA THR A 109 -3.46 -1.73 10.47
C THR A 109 -2.75 -2.72 11.39
N ASP A 110 -1.41 -2.70 11.41
CA ASP A 110 -0.63 -3.65 12.22
C ASP A 110 -0.85 -3.39 13.72
N TYR A 111 -0.82 -2.12 14.14
CA TYR A 111 -1.00 -1.71 15.53
C TYR A 111 -2.40 -2.01 16.05
N PHE A 112 -3.45 -1.67 15.30
CA PHE A 112 -4.84 -1.94 15.70
C PHE A 112 -5.18 -3.43 15.67
N ALA A 113 -4.70 -4.18 14.68
CA ALA A 113 -4.89 -5.63 14.66
C ALA A 113 -4.15 -6.30 15.83
N THR A 114 -2.95 -5.81 16.19
CA THR A 114 -2.20 -6.33 17.34
C THR A 114 -2.88 -5.95 18.66
N LEU A 115 -3.45 -4.75 18.78
CA LEU A 115 -4.24 -4.37 19.94
C LEU A 115 -5.42 -5.34 20.14
N SER A 116 -6.14 -5.69 19.07
CA SER A 116 -7.20 -6.71 19.13
C SER A 116 -6.70 -8.04 19.68
N LEU A 117 -5.52 -8.51 19.24
CA LEU A 117 -4.91 -9.74 19.75
C LEU A 117 -4.58 -9.64 21.25
N VAL A 118 -3.97 -8.54 21.69
CA VAL A 118 -3.60 -8.32 23.09
C VAL A 118 -4.85 -8.27 23.98
N THR A 119 -5.89 -7.57 23.56
CA THR A 119 -7.18 -7.50 24.25
C THR A 119 -7.81 -8.91 24.41
N ILE A 120 -7.69 -9.77 23.40
CA ILE A 120 -8.16 -11.17 23.47
C ILE A 120 -7.32 -11.97 24.47
N LEU A 121 -5.99 -11.82 24.44
CA LEU A 121 -5.09 -12.52 25.36
C LEU A 121 -5.35 -12.14 26.82
N GLU A 122 -5.55 -10.85 27.10
CA GLU A 122 -5.90 -10.35 28.43
C GLU A 122 -7.18 -11.01 28.95
N ALA A 123 -8.19 -11.13 28.09
CA ALA A 123 -9.44 -11.80 28.45
C ALA A 123 -9.30 -13.32 28.69
N LEU A 124 -8.32 -13.97 28.04
CA LEU A 124 -8.02 -15.40 28.23
C LEU A 124 -7.26 -15.69 29.52
N HIS A 125 -6.45 -14.74 29.98
CA HIS A 125 -5.55 -14.93 31.12
C HIS A 125 -5.67 -13.83 32.17
N PRO A 126 -6.88 -13.55 32.71
CA PRO A 126 -7.10 -12.41 33.60
C PRO A 126 -6.19 -12.43 34.84
N ASP A 127 -5.81 -13.61 35.33
CA ASP A 127 -4.91 -13.78 36.49
C ASP A 127 -3.48 -13.24 36.26
N ASN A 128 -3.05 -13.14 35.00
CA ASN A 128 -1.76 -12.55 34.64
C ASN A 128 -1.79 -11.00 34.66
N PHE A 129 -2.97 -10.40 34.83
CA PHE A 129 -3.19 -8.96 34.77
C PHE A 129 -3.70 -8.49 36.15
N PRO A 130 -2.85 -7.83 36.98
CA PRO A 130 -3.09 -7.59 38.41
C PRO A 130 -4.23 -6.61 38.75
N ASP A 131 -5.11 -6.31 37.81
CA ASP A 131 -6.20 -5.36 38.00
C ASP A 131 -7.39 -5.65 37.05
N GLN A 132 -8.02 -6.83 37.13
CA GLN A 132 -9.16 -7.13 36.26
C GLN A 132 -10.29 -7.89 36.96
N SER A 133 -11.34 -7.15 37.35
CA SER A 133 -12.68 -7.64 37.04
C SER A 133 -12.71 -7.89 35.53
N ILE A 134 -13.02 -9.10 35.07
CA ILE A 134 -13.27 -9.38 33.65
C ILE A 134 -14.38 -8.42 33.21
N ASP A 135 -14.01 -7.32 32.56
CA ASP A 135 -14.96 -6.34 32.10
C ASP A 135 -15.64 -6.89 30.84
N HIS A 136 -16.96 -6.79 30.77
CA HIS A 136 -17.74 -7.18 29.60
C HIS A 136 -17.36 -6.38 28.34
N SER A 137 -16.48 -5.39 28.46
CA SER A 137 -15.95 -4.54 27.40
C SER A 137 -14.92 -5.22 26.49
N TYR A 138 -14.19 -6.25 26.93
CA TYR A 138 -13.11 -6.87 26.12
C TYR A 138 -13.56 -7.32 24.72
N PRO A 139 -14.69 -8.03 24.52
CA PRO A 139 -15.14 -8.41 23.18
C PRO A 139 -15.47 -7.21 22.29
N MET A 140 -16.02 -6.14 22.87
CA MET A 140 -16.34 -4.92 22.14
C MET A 140 -15.08 -4.15 21.76
N GLU A 141 -14.13 -4.04 22.67
CA GLU A 141 -12.84 -3.38 22.43
C GLU A 141 -12.04 -4.12 21.34
N ALA A 142 -11.93 -5.45 21.44
CA ALA A 142 -11.24 -6.26 20.43
C ALA A 142 -11.92 -6.16 19.06
N MET A 143 -13.26 -6.09 19.03
CA MET A 143 -14.03 -5.90 17.81
C MET A 143 -13.80 -4.51 17.21
N GLU A 144 -13.79 -3.46 18.03
CA GLU A 144 -13.55 -2.11 17.54
C GLU A 144 -12.14 -2.00 16.96
N ALA A 145 -11.12 -2.51 17.67
CA ALA A 145 -9.74 -2.51 17.23
C ALA A 145 -9.59 -3.17 15.84
N VAL A 146 -10.16 -4.36 15.64
CA VAL A 146 -10.03 -5.06 14.35
C VAL A 146 -10.81 -4.36 13.23
N CYS A 147 -11.98 -3.78 13.52
CA CYS A 147 -12.73 -2.98 12.55
C CYS A 147 -11.94 -1.75 12.08
N ILE A 148 -11.27 -1.04 12.99
CA ILE A 148 -10.41 0.09 12.63
C ILE A 148 -9.20 -0.39 11.81
N ALA A 149 -8.59 -1.53 12.17
CA ALA A 149 -7.49 -2.10 11.42
C ALA A 149 -7.87 -2.40 9.96
N GLU A 150 -9.05 -2.97 9.73
CA GLU A 150 -9.60 -3.22 8.39
C GLU A 150 -9.84 -1.92 7.62
N PHE A 151 -10.41 -0.91 8.26
CA PHE A 151 -10.61 0.40 7.64
C PHE A 151 -9.29 1.02 7.15
N TYR A 152 -8.23 1.00 7.96
CA TYR A 152 -6.90 1.46 7.52
C TYR A 152 -6.33 0.62 6.37
N ASN A 153 -6.55 -0.70 6.39
CA ASN A 153 -6.07 -1.58 5.33
C ASN A 153 -6.78 -1.31 4.00
N GLU A 154 -8.10 -1.14 4.02
CA GLU A 154 -8.91 -0.86 2.84
C GLU A 154 -8.58 0.50 2.24
N THR A 155 -8.47 1.54 3.06
CA THR A 155 -8.10 2.89 2.60
C THR A 155 -6.70 2.91 1.98
N ALA A 156 -5.73 2.20 2.56
CA ALA A 156 -4.40 2.06 1.99
C ALA A 156 -4.42 1.35 0.62
N GLU A 157 -5.21 0.30 0.45
CA GLU A 157 -5.34 -0.42 -0.82
C GLU A 157 -6.06 0.42 -1.90
N LEU A 158 -7.07 1.20 -1.53
CA LEU A 158 -7.73 2.15 -2.42
C LEU A 158 -6.73 3.20 -2.95
N ASN A 159 -5.96 3.82 -2.06
CA ASN A 159 -4.96 4.82 -2.43
C ASN A 159 -3.84 4.27 -3.35
N LYS A 160 -3.39 3.03 -3.12
CA LYS A 160 -2.44 2.35 -4.01
C LYS A 160 -3.03 2.11 -5.40
N ASN A 161 -4.29 1.69 -5.46
CA ASN A 161 -4.96 1.42 -6.72
C ASN A 161 -5.19 2.70 -7.54
N ASP A 162 -5.53 3.81 -6.89
CA ASP A 162 -5.73 5.09 -7.56
C ASP A 162 -4.41 5.70 -8.07
N SER A 163 -3.33 5.53 -7.29
CA SER A 163 -1.98 5.91 -7.73
C SER A 163 -1.52 5.11 -8.94
N ARG A 164 -1.77 3.79 -8.96
CA ARG A 164 -1.45 2.92 -10.10
C ARG A 164 -2.26 3.25 -11.34
N LYS A 165 -3.57 3.51 -11.20
CA LYS A 165 -4.45 3.93 -12.31
C LYS A 165 -3.97 5.25 -12.92
N SER A 166 -3.67 6.24 -12.07
CA SER A 166 -3.16 7.54 -12.49
C SER A 166 -1.79 7.43 -13.17
N GLY A 167 -0.88 6.62 -12.62
CA GLY A 167 0.43 6.34 -13.23
C GLY A 167 0.31 5.67 -14.61
N LYS A 168 -0.59 4.70 -14.75
CA LYS A 168 -0.87 4.03 -16.04
C LYS A 168 -1.48 4.98 -17.06
N ALA A 169 -2.41 5.85 -16.65
CA ALA A 169 -2.99 6.88 -17.51
C ALA A 169 -1.92 7.87 -17.99
N GLY A 170 -1.08 8.37 -17.08
CA GLY A 170 0.03 9.27 -17.43
C GLY A 170 1.06 8.63 -18.36
N GLY A 171 1.42 7.36 -18.11
CA GLY A 171 2.31 6.58 -18.97
C GLY A 171 1.74 6.39 -20.38
N ASN A 172 0.46 6.02 -20.48
CA ASN A 172 -0.21 5.87 -21.77
C ASN A 172 -0.30 7.19 -22.54
N THR A 173 -0.62 8.30 -21.88
CA THR A 173 -0.65 9.63 -22.51
C THR A 173 0.73 10.06 -23.03
N ARG A 174 1.81 9.77 -22.28
CA ARG A 174 3.19 10.06 -22.71
C ARG A 174 3.67 9.15 -23.84
N ALA A 175 3.23 7.89 -23.88
CA ALA A 175 3.62 6.93 -24.92
C ALA A 175 2.85 7.11 -26.23
N HIS A 176 1.63 7.68 -26.20
CA HIS A 176 0.77 7.82 -27.37
C HIS A 176 1.42 8.57 -28.55
N PRO A 177 2.13 9.70 -28.38
CA PRO A 177 2.83 10.36 -29.49
C PRO A 177 3.91 9.48 -30.13
N PHE A 178 4.60 8.65 -29.35
CA PHE A 178 5.65 7.75 -29.84
C PHE A 178 5.05 6.61 -30.67
N GLU A 179 3.94 6.02 -30.21
CA GLU A 179 3.25 4.97 -30.98
C GLU A 179 2.65 5.54 -32.27
N ALA A 180 2.04 6.72 -32.23
CA ALA A 180 1.54 7.40 -33.42
C ALA A 180 2.66 7.70 -34.43
N LEU A 181 3.81 8.22 -33.97
CA LEU A 181 4.97 8.46 -34.81
C LEU A 181 5.48 7.15 -35.43
N LYS A 182 5.57 6.08 -34.64
CA LYS A 182 6.02 4.76 -35.12
C LYS A 182 5.15 4.24 -36.25
N VAL A 183 3.82 4.36 -36.11
CA VAL A 183 2.87 4.00 -37.18
C VAL A 183 3.13 4.84 -38.43
N ILE A 184 3.24 6.16 -38.31
CA ILE A 184 3.50 7.07 -39.44
C ILE A 184 4.80 6.71 -40.17
N VAL A 185 5.89 6.50 -39.42
CA VAL A 185 7.20 6.16 -39.97
C VAL A 185 7.17 4.82 -40.70
N LEU A 186 6.51 3.81 -40.13
CA LEU A 186 6.41 2.47 -40.73
C LEU A 186 5.47 2.43 -41.93
N THR A 187 4.37 3.17 -41.91
CA THR A 187 3.48 3.35 -43.08
C THR A 187 4.24 3.99 -44.23
N PHE A 188 4.96 5.09 -43.97
CA PHE A 188 5.75 5.77 -45.00
C PHE A 188 6.88 4.89 -45.54
N TYR A 189 7.53 4.11 -44.65
CA TYR A 189 8.49 3.10 -45.03
C TYR A 189 7.88 2.07 -45.99
N ARG A 190 6.75 1.45 -45.61
CA ARG A 190 6.02 0.43 -46.39
C ARG A 190 5.58 0.94 -47.75
N ASP A 191 4.99 2.13 -47.79
CA ASP A 191 4.31 2.67 -48.98
C ASP A 191 5.29 3.33 -49.98
N THR A 192 6.58 3.41 -49.64
CA THR A 192 7.60 4.06 -50.47
C THR A 192 8.66 3.05 -50.96
N PRO A 193 8.58 2.57 -52.23
CA PRO A 193 9.41 1.48 -52.74
C PRO A 193 10.93 1.70 -52.62
N ARG A 194 11.42 2.95 -52.74
CA ARG A 194 12.85 3.27 -52.60
C ARG A 194 13.44 2.88 -51.24
N TYR A 195 12.63 2.74 -50.19
CA TYR A 195 13.08 2.33 -48.86
C TYR A 195 12.96 0.82 -48.60
N GLN A 196 12.18 0.13 -49.43
CA GLN A 196 12.04 -1.33 -49.39
C GLN A 196 13.13 -2.06 -50.18
N ASN A 197 14.12 -1.35 -50.71
CA ASN A 197 15.19 -1.96 -51.48
C ASN A 197 15.93 -3.04 -50.64
N PRO A 198 15.99 -4.30 -51.08
CA PRO A 198 16.63 -5.39 -50.36
C PRO A 198 18.11 -5.14 -50.02
N ASN A 199 18.78 -4.31 -50.82
CA ASN A 199 20.18 -3.96 -50.64
C ASN A 199 20.41 -2.85 -49.60
N LEU A 200 19.35 -2.24 -49.06
CA LEU A 200 19.45 -1.22 -48.00
C LEU A 200 19.39 -1.86 -46.61
N SER A 201 20.42 -1.58 -45.80
CA SER A 201 20.35 -1.89 -44.37
C SER A 201 19.29 -1.04 -43.67
N ASN A 202 18.75 -1.55 -42.56
CA ASN A 202 17.76 -0.81 -41.76
C ASN A 202 18.31 0.56 -41.28
N LYS A 203 19.62 0.63 -40.97
CA LYS A 203 20.28 1.89 -40.61
C LYS A 203 20.33 2.88 -41.78
N GLN A 204 20.56 2.42 -43.01
CA GLN A 204 20.54 3.27 -44.20
C GLN A 204 19.12 3.74 -44.55
N ALA A 205 18.13 2.84 -44.47
CA ALA A 205 16.72 3.21 -44.65
C ALA A 205 16.26 4.26 -43.63
N ALA A 206 16.62 4.10 -42.35
CA ALA A 206 16.35 5.08 -41.30
C ALA A 206 17.01 6.45 -41.59
N LYS A 207 18.26 6.45 -42.08
CA LYS A 207 18.97 7.67 -42.47
C LYS A 207 18.27 8.41 -43.61
N LEU A 208 17.71 7.68 -44.57
CA LEU A 208 16.97 8.27 -45.68
C LEU A 208 15.63 8.84 -45.20
N LEU A 209 14.88 8.12 -44.37
CA LEU A 209 13.63 8.62 -43.78
C LEU A 209 13.83 9.90 -42.96
N LEU A 210 14.95 10.02 -42.23
CA LEU A 210 15.29 11.24 -41.49
C LEU A 210 15.59 12.46 -42.36
N LYS A 211 15.93 12.24 -43.64
CA LYS A 211 16.14 13.30 -44.61
C LYS A 211 14.86 13.74 -45.32
N GLU A 212 13.76 12.99 -45.17
CA GLU A 212 12.48 13.34 -45.76
C GLU A 212 11.83 14.48 -45.00
N GLU A 213 11.66 15.61 -45.66
CA GLU A 213 11.17 16.84 -45.04
C GLU A 213 9.76 16.68 -44.44
N SER A 214 8.91 15.87 -45.08
CA SER A 214 7.55 15.54 -44.62
C SER A 214 7.49 14.79 -43.29
N LEU A 215 8.53 14.01 -42.97
CA LEU A 215 8.64 13.22 -41.74
C LEU A 215 9.54 13.88 -40.71
N LYS A 216 10.59 14.55 -41.17
CA LYS A 216 11.66 15.11 -40.34
C LYS A 216 11.09 15.98 -39.21
N ASN A 217 10.15 16.87 -39.54
CA ASN A 217 9.54 17.76 -38.55
C ASN A 217 8.71 17.03 -37.49
N GLN A 218 8.06 15.92 -37.85
CA GLN A 218 7.29 15.11 -36.89
C GLN A 218 8.22 14.27 -36.00
N ILE A 219 9.28 13.74 -36.60
CA ILE A 219 10.28 12.94 -35.90
C ILE A 219 11.03 13.79 -34.86
N THR A 220 11.56 14.95 -35.25
CA THR A 220 12.35 15.81 -34.34
C THR A 220 11.49 16.50 -33.27
N LYS A 221 10.18 16.64 -33.50
CA LYS A 221 9.25 17.17 -32.50
C LYS A 221 8.96 16.17 -31.39
N ILE A 222 8.93 14.88 -31.70
CA ILE A 222 8.51 13.82 -30.75
C ILE A 222 9.74 13.10 -30.16
N LEU A 223 10.78 12.87 -30.96
CA LEU A 223 12.04 12.29 -30.51
C LEU A 223 13.05 13.42 -30.25
N THR A 224 13.33 13.68 -28.98
CA THR A 224 14.24 14.74 -28.52
C THR A 224 15.69 14.29 -28.34
N SER A 225 15.99 13.03 -28.71
CA SER A 225 17.33 12.44 -28.64
C SER A 225 18.28 12.98 -29.72
N GLU A 226 19.57 12.71 -29.57
CA GLU A 226 20.57 13.02 -30.59
C GLU A 226 20.24 12.32 -31.94
N PRO A 227 20.58 12.93 -33.10
CA PRO A 227 20.21 12.41 -34.42
C PRO A 227 20.61 10.94 -34.67
N GLU A 228 21.76 10.52 -34.14
CA GLU A 228 22.25 9.15 -34.23
C GLU A 228 21.34 8.16 -33.46
N GLN A 229 20.88 8.54 -32.27
CA GLN A 229 19.98 7.73 -31.45
C GLN A 229 18.58 7.64 -32.06
N ILE A 230 18.12 8.72 -32.69
CA ILE A 230 16.87 8.73 -33.47
C ILE A 230 16.99 7.75 -34.65
N GLN A 231 18.11 7.79 -35.38
CA GLN A 231 18.36 6.87 -36.50
C GLN A 231 18.35 5.41 -36.04
N GLU A 232 18.99 5.10 -34.92
CA GLU A 232 18.99 3.75 -34.36
C GLU A 232 17.59 3.29 -33.93
N THR A 233 16.80 4.19 -33.35
CA THR A 233 15.42 3.90 -32.94
C THR A 233 14.54 3.56 -34.14
N ILE A 234 14.61 4.36 -35.22
CA ILE A 234 13.87 4.09 -36.45
C ILE A 234 14.36 2.80 -37.12
N ALA A 235 15.67 2.55 -37.14
CA ALA A 235 16.22 1.32 -37.70
C ALA A 235 15.73 0.07 -36.95
N LYS A 236 15.57 0.15 -35.61
CA LYS A 236 14.96 -0.92 -34.79
C LYS A 236 13.50 -1.12 -35.16
N TRP A 237 12.72 -0.05 -35.36
CA TRP A 237 11.32 -0.15 -35.79
C TRP A 237 11.21 -0.83 -37.16
N ILE A 238 12.00 -0.41 -38.14
CA ILE A 238 12.03 -1.04 -39.47
C ILE A 238 12.38 -2.53 -39.37
N GLY A 239 13.39 -2.87 -38.57
CA GLY A 239 13.78 -4.27 -38.35
C GLY A 239 12.64 -5.10 -37.77
N ASN A 240 12.03 -4.63 -36.69
CA ASN A 240 10.91 -5.31 -36.04
C ASN A 240 9.68 -5.44 -36.97
N TYR A 241 9.43 -4.44 -37.81
CA TYR A 241 8.39 -4.48 -38.85
C TYR A 241 8.67 -5.60 -39.87
N LYS A 242 9.89 -5.67 -40.41
CA LYS A 242 10.30 -6.74 -41.35
C LYS A 242 10.16 -8.15 -40.75
N TYR A 243 10.40 -8.30 -39.44
CA TYR A 243 10.22 -9.56 -38.71
C TYR A 243 8.77 -9.83 -38.28
N GLY A 244 7.81 -9.00 -38.69
CA GLY A 244 6.39 -9.21 -38.40
C GLY A 244 6.01 -9.00 -36.93
N LYS A 245 6.83 -8.33 -36.13
CA LYS A 245 6.53 -8.06 -34.71
C LYS A 245 5.43 -7.00 -34.50
N TYR A 246 5.01 -6.33 -35.57
CA TYR A 246 4.02 -5.26 -35.54
C TYR A 246 2.72 -5.59 -36.27
N LYS A 247 2.39 -6.88 -36.46
CA LYS A 247 1.14 -7.34 -37.10
C LYS A 247 -0.13 -6.71 -36.50
N ASN A 248 -0.09 -6.35 -35.21
CA ASN A 248 -1.22 -5.76 -34.50
C ASN A 248 -1.39 -4.25 -34.73
N LEU A 249 -0.46 -3.58 -35.43
CA LEU A 249 -0.54 -2.15 -35.72
C LEU A 249 -1.40 -1.83 -36.96
N GLY A 250 -2.00 -2.85 -37.60
CA GLY A 250 -2.78 -2.65 -38.85
C GLY A 250 -1.93 -2.20 -40.04
N LEU A 251 -0.62 -2.49 -39.98
CA LEU A 251 0.41 -2.13 -40.95
C LEU A 251 0.73 -3.28 -41.90
#